data_AF-A0A7L5DZD8-F1
#
_entry.id   AF-A0A7L5DZD8-F1
#
_cell.length_a   1.000
_cell.length_b   1.000
_cell.length_c   1.000
_cell.angle_alpha   90.00
_cell.angle_beta   90.00
_cell.angle_gamma   90.00
#
_symmetry.space_group_name_H-M   'P 1'
#
loop_
_entity.id
_entity.type
_entity.pdbx_description
1 polymer ?
#
loop_
_entity_poly.entity_id
_entity_poly.type
_entity_poly.pdbx_seq_one_letter_code
_entity_poly.pdbx_strand_id
1 'polypeptide(L)'
;MIFSQPTDTLHLAADLRKDKAILAEEHGYYVGQPSKYHFEIFEKYAKLNLTNCKYSRKKVGKHVINSWKNVSAHLTIFQVQSVIEVDTIFEFESLNVNSVHKAPNEKYHIKATFYYRSYIIDDGKKPQLVYMSELKSGLLQYSVGNKVTFPIYEDIPIGQQYPNLKEILKVIGMYRE
;
A
#
# COMPACT_ATOMS: atom_id res chain seq x y z
N MET A 1 0.71 -18.48 -33.69
CA MET A 1 -0.11 -17.48 -32.97
C MET A 1 0.58 -17.16 -31.65
N ILE A 2 1.08 -15.94 -31.48
CA ILE A 2 1.63 -15.48 -30.20
C ILE A 2 0.47 -14.85 -29.46
N PHE A 3 -0.09 -15.55 -28.48
CA PHE A 3 -1.02 -14.96 -27.53
C PHE A 3 -0.21 -14.07 -26.60
N SER A 4 -0.21 -12.76 -26.84
CA SER A 4 0.21 -11.80 -25.83
C SER A 4 -0.78 -11.90 -24.67
N GLN A 5 -0.36 -12.53 -23.57
CA GLN A 5 -1.14 -12.44 -22.33
C GLN A 5 -1.30 -10.96 -21.98
N PRO A 6 -2.50 -10.50 -21.60
CA PRO A 6 -2.67 -9.13 -21.14
C PRO A 6 -1.77 -8.92 -19.93
N THR A 7 -0.69 -8.17 -20.12
CA THR A 7 0.14 -7.67 -19.03
C THR A 7 -0.62 -6.59 -18.33
N ASP A 8 -1.07 -6.86 -17.10
CA ASP A 8 -1.58 -5.82 -16.23
C ASP A 8 -0.51 -4.75 -16.01
N THR A 9 -0.91 -3.50 -15.83
CA THR A 9 0.02 -2.37 -15.70
C THR A 9 0.51 -2.26 -14.26
N LEU A 10 1.82 -2.06 -14.07
CA LEU A 10 2.34 -1.72 -12.74
C LEU A 10 1.93 -0.28 -12.39
N HIS A 11 1.17 -0.10 -11.30
CA HIS A 11 0.61 1.20 -10.92
C HIS A 11 1.50 2.05 -9.99
N LEU A 12 2.71 1.58 -9.66
CA LEU A 12 3.59 2.22 -8.69
C LEU A 12 3.87 3.70 -9.01
N ALA A 13 4.08 4.05 -10.28
CA ALA A 13 4.32 5.44 -10.69
C ALA A 13 3.14 6.36 -10.37
N ALA A 14 1.92 5.87 -10.60
CA ALA A 14 0.70 6.62 -10.34
C ALA A 14 0.50 6.82 -8.84
N ASP A 15 0.73 5.77 -8.04
CA ASP A 15 0.59 5.82 -6.58
C ASP A 15 1.65 6.73 -5.95
N LEU A 16 2.92 6.63 -6.35
CA LEU A 16 3.97 7.53 -5.87
C LEU A 16 3.64 9.01 -6.15
N ARG A 17 3.14 9.32 -7.35
CA ARG A 17 2.76 10.69 -7.70
C ARG A 17 1.61 11.20 -6.83
N LYS A 18 0.57 10.39 -6.66
CA LYS A 18 -0.60 10.71 -5.84
C LYS A 18 -0.18 10.91 -4.37
N ASP A 19 0.57 9.96 -3.83
CA ASP A 19 0.99 9.99 -2.42
C ASP A 19 1.87 11.20 -2.11
N LYS A 20 2.78 11.57 -3.02
CA LYS A 20 3.58 12.81 -2.89
C LYS A 20 2.73 14.07 -2.90
N ALA A 21 1.67 14.12 -3.72
CA ALA A 21 0.77 15.27 -3.76
C ALA A 21 -0.01 15.40 -2.44
N ILE A 22 -0.59 14.31 -1.96
CA ILE A 22 -1.31 14.28 -0.67
C ILE A 22 -0.39 14.72 0.47
N LEU A 23 0.84 14.19 0.53
CA LEU A 23 1.82 14.54 1.56
C LEU A 23 2.36 15.97 1.48
N ALA A 24 2.19 16.64 0.34
CA ALA A 24 2.55 18.05 0.18
C ALA A 24 1.41 18.98 0.59
N GLU A 25 0.16 18.53 0.45
CA GLU A 25 -1.06 19.28 0.77
C GLU A 25 -1.45 19.13 2.25
N GLU A 26 -1.44 17.90 2.76
CA GLU A 26 -1.66 17.63 4.18
C GLU A 26 -0.35 17.95 4.91
N HIS A 27 -0.39 18.84 5.91
CA HIS A 27 0.76 19.28 6.71
C HIS A 27 1.33 18.16 7.63
N GLY A 28 1.30 16.92 7.16
CA GLY A 28 1.75 15.73 7.84
C GLY A 28 3.27 15.68 8.03
N TYR A 29 3.70 15.12 9.16
CA TYR A 29 5.10 14.81 9.43
C TYR A 29 5.34 13.31 9.33
N TYR A 30 6.57 12.90 9.03
CA TYR A 30 6.93 11.48 8.97
C TYR A 30 7.36 10.97 10.35
N VAL A 31 6.89 9.77 10.71
CA VAL A 31 7.36 9.01 11.87
C VAL A 31 8.18 7.80 11.43
N GLY A 32 9.30 7.59 12.11
CA GLY A 32 10.28 6.54 11.82
C GLY A 32 11.65 7.12 11.49
N GLN A 33 12.58 6.26 11.05
CA GLN A 33 13.83 6.72 10.47
C GLN A 33 13.63 6.80 8.96
N PRO A 34 13.44 8.01 8.38
CA PRO A 34 13.47 8.12 6.93
C PRO A 34 14.80 7.56 6.46
N SER A 35 14.72 6.53 5.64
CA SER A 35 15.86 6.07 4.87
C SER A 35 16.43 7.28 4.12
N LYS A 36 17.77 7.37 3.95
CA LYS A 36 18.41 8.38 3.06
C LYS A 36 17.77 8.41 1.66
N TYR A 37 17.11 7.32 1.29
CA TYR A 37 16.37 7.11 0.06
C TYR A 37 14.88 7.09 0.40
N HIS A 38 14.16 8.19 0.10
CA HIS A 38 12.73 8.33 0.37
C HIS A 38 11.93 7.64 -0.75
N PHE A 39 11.26 8.42 -1.58
CA PHE A 39 10.50 7.92 -2.72
C PHE A 39 11.39 7.56 -3.91
N GLU A 40 12.60 8.12 -3.99
CA GLU A 40 13.50 8.01 -5.14
C GLU A 40 13.90 6.55 -5.41
N ILE A 41 14.02 5.75 -4.36
CA ILE A 41 14.33 4.32 -4.50
C ILE A 41 13.21 3.56 -5.20
N PHE A 42 11.94 3.93 -4.93
CA PHE A 42 10.76 3.32 -5.56
C PHE A 42 10.53 3.87 -6.97
N GLU A 43 10.87 5.12 -7.24
CA GLU A 43 10.76 5.73 -8.58
C GLU A 43 11.58 4.97 -9.63
N LYS A 44 12.75 4.45 -9.26
CA LYS A 44 13.57 3.62 -10.13
C LYS A 44 12.74 2.46 -10.69
N TYR A 45 11.98 1.78 -9.83
CA TYR A 45 11.16 0.63 -10.21
C TYR A 45 9.87 1.03 -10.92
N ALA A 46 9.31 2.18 -10.55
CA ALA A 46 8.13 2.74 -11.19
C ALA A 46 8.34 3.05 -12.68
N LYS A 47 9.59 3.32 -13.09
CA LYS A 47 10.00 3.64 -14.46
C LYS A 47 10.54 2.43 -15.24
N LEU A 48 10.56 1.24 -14.65
CA LEU A 48 11.12 0.05 -15.31
C LEU A 48 10.24 -0.39 -16.49
N ASN A 49 10.91 -0.74 -17.59
CA ASN A 49 10.26 -1.45 -18.67
C ASN A 49 10.11 -2.94 -18.29
N LEU A 50 8.86 -3.39 -18.15
CA LEU A 50 8.53 -4.74 -17.73
C LEU A 50 8.33 -5.74 -18.88
N THR A 51 8.59 -5.35 -20.14
CA THR A 51 8.40 -6.24 -21.30
C THR A 51 9.22 -7.52 -21.24
N ASN A 52 10.40 -7.48 -20.61
CA ASN A 52 11.27 -8.65 -20.42
C ASN A 52 10.95 -9.43 -19.14
N CYS A 53 9.90 -9.08 -18.42
CA CYS A 53 9.48 -9.80 -17.22
C CYS A 53 8.45 -10.86 -17.55
N LYS A 54 8.59 -12.03 -16.95
CA LYS A 54 7.51 -13.01 -16.89
C LYS A 54 6.41 -12.48 -15.98
N TYR A 55 5.25 -12.19 -16.55
CA TYR A 55 4.08 -11.76 -15.83
C TYR A 55 3.30 -12.96 -15.25
N SER A 56 2.70 -12.77 -14.08
CA SER A 56 1.68 -13.68 -13.56
C SER A 56 0.63 -12.94 -12.74
N ARG A 57 -0.59 -13.48 -12.71
CA ARG A 57 -1.70 -12.99 -11.90
C ARG A 57 -2.32 -14.14 -11.13
N LYS A 58 -2.59 -13.94 -9.85
CA LYS A 58 -3.37 -14.89 -9.03
C LYS A 58 -4.25 -14.15 -8.03
N LYS A 59 -5.36 -14.78 -7.63
CA LYS A 59 -6.21 -14.31 -6.53
C LYS A 59 -6.09 -15.29 -5.37
N VAL A 60 -5.85 -14.77 -4.16
CA VAL A 60 -5.77 -15.56 -2.92
C VAL A 60 -6.54 -14.81 -1.84
N GLY A 61 -7.70 -15.34 -1.43
CA GLY A 61 -8.60 -14.64 -0.51
C GLY A 61 -9.00 -13.25 -1.03
N LYS A 62 -8.80 -12.23 -0.19
CA LYS A 62 -9.05 -10.81 -0.49
C LYS A 62 -7.97 -10.14 -1.35
N HIS A 63 -6.91 -10.88 -1.74
CA HIS A 63 -5.76 -10.33 -2.45
C HIS A 63 -5.78 -10.70 -3.94
N VAL A 64 -5.59 -9.71 -4.80
CA VAL A 64 -5.21 -9.91 -6.21
C VAL A 64 -3.72 -9.59 -6.34
N ILE A 65 -2.94 -10.57 -6.77
CA ILE A 65 -1.48 -10.52 -6.80
C ILE A 65 -1.06 -10.53 -8.27
N ASN A 66 -0.44 -9.43 -8.70
CA ASN A 66 0.28 -9.31 -9.95
C ASN A 66 1.77 -9.45 -9.66
N SER A 67 2.51 -10.18 -10.50
CA SER A 67 3.95 -10.35 -10.34
C SER A 67 4.68 -10.19 -11.66
N TRP A 68 5.83 -9.54 -11.63
CA TRP A 68 6.75 -9.45 -12.76
C TRP A 68 8.10 -9.97 -12.32
N LYS A 69 8.58 -11.04 -12.99
CA LYS A 69 9.86 -11.68 -12.68
C LYS A 69 10.81 -11.62 -13.86
N ASN A 70 11.99 -11.04 -13.68
CA ASN A 70 13.10 -11.09 -14.62
C ASN A 70 14.27 -11.85 -13.98
N VAL A 71 14.48 -13.09 -14.45
CA VAL A 71 15.49 -13.99 -13.89
C VAL A 71 16.91 -13.45 -14.15
N SER A 72 17.18 -12.95 -15.35
CA SER A 72 18.50 -12.43 -15.72
C SER A 72 18.90 -11.21 -14.89
N ALA A 73 17.93 -10.36 -14.52
CA ALA A 73 18.15 -9.19 -13.69
C ALA A 73 18.02 -9.46 -12.18
N HIS A 74 17.75 -10.72 -11.77
CA HIS A 74 17.41 -11.08 -10.39
C HIS A 74 16.28 -10.24 -9.79
N LEU A 75 15.34 -9.77 -10.63
CA LEU A 75 14.27 -8.86 -10.23
C LEU A 75 12.94 -9.59 -10.10
N THR A 76 12.26 -9.36 -8.99
CA THR A 76 10.86 -9.73 -8.77
C THR A 76 10.12 -8.53 -8.18
N ILE A 77 9.04 -8.14 -8.83
CA ILE A 77 8.11 -7.11 -8.36
C ILE A 77 6.76 -7.77 -8.14
N PHE A 78 6.19 -7.61 -6.95
CA PHE A 78 4.81 -7.95 -6.65
C PHE A 78 4.00 -6.67 -6.49
N GLN A 79 2.83 -6.61 -7.11
CA GLN A 79 1.77 -5.65 -6.81
C GLN A 79 0.59 -6.42 -6.25
N VAL A 80 0.21 -6.12 -5.02
CA VAL A 80 -0.87 -6.80 -4.30
C VAL A 80 -1.97 -5.78 -4.06
N GLN A 81 -3.11 -6.01 -4.70
CA GLN A 81 -4.35 -5.28 -4.42
C GLN A 81 -5.09 -6.01 -3.31
N SER A 82 -5.44 -5.29 -2.23
CA SER A 82 -6.21 -5.82 -1.11
C SER A 82 -7.45 -4.97 -0.92
N VAL A 83 -8.60 -5.62 -0.79
CA VAL A 83 -9.87 -4.96 -0.49
C VAL A 83 -10.27 -5.32 0.94
N ILE A 84 -10.54 -4.31 1.77
CA ILE A 84 -11.01 -4.51 3.14
C ILE A 84 -12.36 -3.82 3.28
N GLU A 85 -13.38 -4.63 3.56
CA GLU A 85 -14.74 -4.18 3.83
C GLU A 85 -14.92 -4.07 5.35
N VAL A 86 -15.41 -2.92 5.80
CA VAL A 86 -15.67 -2.62 7.20
C VAL A 86 -17.16 -2.36 7.35
N ASP A 87 -17.78 -3.14 8.23
CA ASP A 87 -19.16 -2.98 8.67
C ASP A 87 -19.13 -3.06 10.21
N THR A 88 -19.03 -1.90 10.86
CA THR A 88 -18.84 -1.80 12.32
C THR A 88 -19.68 -0.70 12.93
N ILE A 89 -19.95 -0.81 14.23
CA ILE A 89 -20.54 0.25 15.02
C ILE A 89 -19.40 0.97 15.75
N PHE A 90 -19.29 2.27 15.56
CA PHE A 90 -18.34 3.11 16.26
C PHE A 90 -19.07 3.93 17.32
N GLU A 91 -18.58 3.91 18.54
CA GLU A 91 -19.09 4.68 19.67
C GLU A 91 -18.08 5.77 19.99
N PHE A 92 -18.52 7.03 19.93
CA PHE A 92 -17.70 8.14 20.40
C PHE A 92 -18.02 8.43 21.86
N GLU A 93 -16.99 8.55 22.70
CA GLU A 93 -17.16 9.10 24.05
C GLU A 93 -17.61 10.57 24.00
N SER A 94 -17.14 11.32 22.98
CA SER A 94 -17.70 12.61 22.57
C SER A 94 -17.31 12.93 21.12
N LEU A 95 -18.24 13.54 20.37
CA LEU A 95 -18.00 14.08 19.03
C LEU A 95 -18.21 15.59 19.09
N ASN A 96 -17.13 16.36 18.91
CA ASN A 96 -17.23 17.80 18.71
C ASN A 96 -17.29 18.08 17.21
N VAL A 97 -18.50 18.21 16.67
CA VAL A 97 -18.71 18.68 15.29
C VAL A 97 -19.23 20.11 15.37
N ASN A 98 -18.46 21.06 14.84
CA ASN A 98 -18.87 22.47 14.68
C ASN A 98 -19.48 23.11 15.94
N SER A 99 -18.85 22.91 17.10
CA SER A 99 -19.29 23.49 18.39
C SER A 99 -20.65 22.98 18.91
N VAL A 100 -21.17 21.87 18.37
CA VAL A 100 -22.35 21.19 18.92
C VAL A 100 -21.87 19.97 19.71
N HIS A 101 -21.97 20.03 21.05
CA HIS A 101 -21.86 18.86 21.90
C HIS A 101 -23.06 17.94 21.62
N LYS A 102 -22.84 16.84 20.92
CA LYS A 102 -23.84 15.78 20.82
C LYS A 102 -23.80 14.88 22.05
N ALA A 103 -24.93 14.22 22.33
CA ALA A 103 -25.12 13.40 23.53
C ALA A 103 -24.04 12.29 23.63
N PRO A 104 -23.59 11.92 24.85
CA PRO A 104 -22.62 10.86 25.04
C PRO A 104 -23.14 9.53 24.46
N ASN A 105 -22.25 8.76 23.83
CA ASN A 105 -22.50 7.40 23.31
C ASN A 105 -23.40 7.29 22.07
N GLU A 106 -23.39 8.27 21.16
CA GLU A 106 -24.02 8.05 19.85
C GLU A 106 -23.30 6.92 19.10
N LYS A 107 -24.04 5.85 18.81
CA LYS A 107 -23.61 4.70 18.00
C LYS A 107 -23.72 5.07 16.53
N TYR A 108 -22.59 5.14 15.84
CA TYR A 108 -22.54 5.39 14.41
C TYR A 108 -22.28 4.09 13.66
N HIS A 109 -23.16 3.76 12.72
CA HIS A 109 -22.93 2.64 11.82
C HIS A 109 -21.95 3.08 10.72
N ILE A 110 -20.78 2.47 10.68
CA ILE A 110 -19.74 2.73 9.70
C ILE A 110 -19.72 1.57 8.70
N LYS A 111 -20.04 1.90 7.45
CA LYS A 111 -19.83 1.03 6.29
C LYS A 111 -18.82 1.66 5.35
N ALA A 112 -17.67 1.03 5.19
CA ALA A 112 -16.60 1.52 4.34
C ALA A 112 -15.91 0.38 3.60
N THR A 113 -15.35 0.69 2.43
CA THR A 113 -14.50 -0.22 1.69
C THR A 113 -13.19 0.50 1.39
N PHE A 114 -12.09 -0.10 1.81
CA PHE A 114 -10.75 0.43 1.63
C PHE A 114 -9.99 -0.39 0.59
N TYR A 115 -9.31 0.30 -0.32
CA TYR A 115 -8.61 -0.31 -1.44
C TYR A 115 -7.12 -0.04 -1.31
N TYR A 116 -6.36 -1.09 -1.03
CA TYR A 116 -4.93 -1.00 -0.80
C TYR A 116 -4.15 -1.54 -1.98
N ARG A 117 -3.04 -0.88 -2.30
CA ARG A 117 -1.99 -1.41 -3.18
C ARG A 117 -0.68 -1.51 -2.41
N SER A 118 -0.11 -2.71 -2.41
CA SER A 118 1.19 -2.99 -1.81
C SER A 118 2.16 -3.44 -2.89
N TYR A 119 3.37 -2.91 -2.85
CA TYR A 119 4.46 -3.25 -3.75
C TYR A 119 5.58 -3.88 -2.94
N ILE A 120 6.00 -5.07 -3.35
CA ILE A 120 7.14 -5.78 -2.75
C ILE A 120 8.14 -6.01 -3.86
N ILE A 121 9.34 -5.45 -3.69
CA ILE A 121 10.38 -5.43 -4.71
C ILE A 121 11.62 -6.10 -4.14
N ASP A 122 12.08 -7.12 -4.86
CA ASP A 122 13.32 -7.84 -4.60
C ASP A 122 14.15 -7.84 -5.89
N ASP A 123 15.27 -7.12 -5.90
CA ASP A 123 16.18 -7.04 -7.05
C ASP A 123 17.44 -7.89 -6.85
N GLY A 124 17.40 -8.85 -5.92
CA GLY A 124 18.53 -9.70 -5.55
C GLY A 124 19.60 -8.98 -4.75
N LYS A 125 19.51 -7.64 -4.61
CA LYS A 125 20.34 -6.84 -3.73
C LYS A 125 19.55 -6.60 -2.46
N LYS A 126 20.11 -7.00 -1.31
CA LYS A 126 19.55 -6.56 -0.03
C LYS A 126 19.77 -5.03 0.07
N PRO A 127 18.78 -4.26 0.55
CA PRO A 127 17.55 -4.71 1.22
C PRO A 127 16.28 -4.75 0.33
N GLN A 128 15.32 -5.64 0.68
CA GLN A 128 13.97 -5.69 0.10
C GLN A 128 13.24 -4.37 0.31
N LEU A 129 12.43 -3.96 -0.67
CA LEU A 129 11.63 -2.74 -0.59
C LEU A 129 10.14 -3.09 -0.47
N VAL A 130 9.45 -2.39 0.42
CA VAL A 130 8.00 -2.50 0.58
C VAL A 130 7.40 -1.10 0.49
N TYR A 131 6.31 -0.97 -0.26
CA TYR A 131 5.54 0.27 -0.36
C TYR A 131 4.06 -0.04 -0.24
N MET A 132 3.32 0.63 0.62
CA MET A 132 1.90 0.38 0.83
C MET A 132 1.15 1.69 0.77
N SER A 133 0.11 1.74 -0.07
CA SER A 133 -0.72 2.92 -0.29
C SER A 133 -2.19 2.51 -0.29
N GLU A 134 -3.04 3.35 0.27
CA GLU A 134 -4.49 3.29 0.14
C GLU A 134 -4.93 4.21 -1.00
N LEU A 135 -5.95 3.79 -1.75
CA LEU A 135 -6.37 4.46 -2.97
C LEU A 135 -6.75 5.94 -2.75
N LYS A 136 -7.44 6.24 -1.66
CA LYS A 136 -7.94 7.58 -1.30
C LYS A 136 -7.00 8.31 -0.33
N SER A 137 -6.60 7.67 0.78
CA SER A 137 -5.86 8.34 1.86
C SER A 137 -4.34 8.37 1.68
N GLY A 138 -3.83 7.82 0.57
CA GLY A 138 -2.43 7.95 0.23
C GLY A 138 -1.50 6.90 0.86
N LEU A 139 -0.24 7.28 1.05
CA LEU A 139 0.82 6.40 1.55
C LEU A 139 0.47 5.91 2.97
N LEU A 140 0.53 4.61 3.20
CA LEU A 140 0.43 4.06 4.56
C LEU A 140 1.79 3.89 5.21
N GLN A 141 2.71 3.29 4.47
CA GLN A 141 4.06 3.01 4.93
C GLN A 141 4.95 2.64 3.75
N TYR A 142 6.24 2.83 3.93
CA TYR A 142 7.24 2.16 3.11
C TYR A 142 8.37 1.63 3.98
N SER A 143 9.09 0.63 3.47
CA SER A 143 10.29 0.12 4.12
C SER A 143 11.42 -0.15 3.14
N VAL A 144 12.64 0.04 3.65
CA VAL A 144 13.90 -0.32 3.01
C VAL A 144 14.59 -1.29 3.95
N GLY A 145 14.37 -2.59 3.72
CA GLY A 145 14.76 -3.65 4.64
C GLY A 145 13.98 -3.55 5.94
N ASN A 146 14.72 -3.45 7.05
CA ASN A 146 14.12 -3.36 8.39
C ASN A 146 13.75 -1.93 8.79
N LYS A 147 14.10 -0.92 7.98
CA LYS A 147 13.77 0.48 8.25
C LYS A 147 12.40 0.79 7.67
N VAL A 148 11.45 1.10 8.54
CA VAL A 148 10.07 1.44 8.16
C VAL A 148 9.83 2.93 8.41
N THR A 149 9.09 3.56 7.51
CA THR A 149 8.65 4.95 7.59
C THR A 149 7.15 5.02 7.36
N PHE A 150 6.47 5.80 8.19
CA PHE A 150 5.04 6.03 8.14
C PHE A 150 4.80 7.55 8.04
N PRO A 151 3.90 8.02 7.16
CA PRO A 151 3.39 9.36 7.28
C PRO A 151 2.37 9.45 8.43
N ILE A 152 2.25 10.63 9.01
CA ILE A 152 1.13 11.00 9.88
C ILE A 152 0.30 12.03 9.15
N TYR A 153 -0.99 11.72 9.02
CA TYR A 153 -1.99 12.60 8.41
C TYR A 153 -2.82 13.27 9.50
N GLU A 154 -3.35 14.46 9.20
CA GLU A 154 -4.24 15.19 10.12
C GLU A 154 -5.60 14.52 10.21
N ASP A 155 -6.07 13.95 9.08
CA ASP A 155 -7.35 13.27 8.98
C ASP A 155 -7.17 11.77 8.68
N ILE A 156 -7.66 10.91 9.57
CA ILE A 156 -7.67 9.46 9.37
C ILE A 156 -9.13 9.01 9.18
N PRO A 157 -9.46 8.27 8.10
CA PRO A 157 -10.80 7.74 7.91
C PRO A 157 -11.30 6.91 9.10
N ILE A 158 -12.51 7.19 9.56
CA ILE A 158 -13.13 6.44 10.66
C ILE A 158 -13.30 4.97 10.26
N GLY A 159 -12.94 4.06 11.17
CA GLY A 159 -13.05 2.62 10.95
C GLY A 159 -12.01 2.05 9.99
N GLN A 160 -10.95 2.80 9.65
CA GLN A 160 -9.90 2.30 8.76
C GLN A 160 -9.21 1.05 9.35
N GLN A 161 -9.11 0.00 8.52
CA GLN A 161 -8.40 -1.23 8.85
C GLN A 161 -7.30 -1.47 7.82
N TYR A 162 -6.07 -1.70 8.27
CA TYR A 162 -4.92 -1.81 7.38
C TYR A 162 -4.65 -3.27 6.96
N PRO A 163 -4.13 -3.49 5.73
CA PRO A 163 -3.72 -4.82 5.31
C PRO A 163 -2.50 -5.30 6.11
N ASN A 164 -2.50 -6.58 6.49
CA ASN A 164 -1.41 -7.17 7.26
C ASN A 164 -0.24 -7.54 6.34
N LEU A 165 0.92 -6.90 6.53
CA LEU A 165 2.09 -7.17 5.70
C LEU A 165 2.58 -8.62 5.81
N LYS A 166 2.52 -9.25 6.99
CA LYS A 166 2.91 -10.68 7.14
C LYS A 166 1.98 -11.59 6.33
N GLU A 167 0.67 -11.31 6.36
CA GLU A 167 -0.31 -12.01 5.52
C GLU A 167 0.04 -11.87 4.04
N ILE A 168 0.32 -10.64 3.59
CA ILE A 168 0.73 -10.35 2.20
C ILE A 168 2.00 -11.13 1.84
N LEU A 169 3.05 -11.06 2.66
CA LEU A 169 4.31 -11.77 2.44
C LEU A 169 4.11 -13.29 2.36
N LYS A 170 3.20 -13.83 3.17
CA LYS A 170 2.83 -15.26 3.14
C LYS A 170 2.16 -15.64 1.81
N VAL A 171 1.17 -14.88 1.34
CA VAL A 171 0.45 -15.21 0.09
C VAL A 171 1.29 -15.04 -1.18
N ILE A 172 2.32 -14.20 -1.14
CA ILE A 172 3.31 -14.08 -2.23
C ILE A 172 4.47 -15.09 -2.11
N GLY A 173 4.53 -15.87 -1.02
CA GLY A 173 5.55 -16.91 -0.80
C GLY A 173 6.91 -16.37 -0.35
N MET A 174 6.96 -15.17 0.24
CA MET A 174 8.17 -14.51 0.74
C MET A 174 8.30 -14.50 2.27
N TYR A 175 7.33 -15.09 2.99
CA TYR A 175 7.42 -15.29 4.43
C TYR A 175 7.89 -16.72 4.75
N ARG A 176 8.90 -16.85 5.61
CA ARG A 176 9.35 -18.13 6.19
C ARG A 176 9.21 -18.02 7.70
N GLU A 177 8.60 -19.04 8.32
CA GLU A 177 8.43 -19.15 9.77
C GLU A 177 9.78 -19.33 10.49
#